data_AF-A0A1S3BZI7-F1
#
_entry.id   AF-A0A1S3BZI7-F1
#
_cell.length_a   1.000
_cell.length_b   1.000
_cell.length_c   1.000
_cell.angle_alpha   90.00
_cell.angle_beta   90.00
_cell.angle_gamma   90.00
#
_symmetry.space_group_name_H-M   'P 1'
#
loop_
_entity.id
_entity.type
_entity.pdbx_description
1 polymer ?
#
loop_
_entity_poly.entity_id
_entity_poly.type
_entity_poly.pdbx_seq_one_letter_code
_entity_poly.pdbx_strand_id
1 'polypeptide(L)'
;MGLALVALRLASSNASDISESIKVMLNETSQNEPAVQQGLFDCLDEYLDASQQLDDSIAAIIAKAYGDVEKWVHAAVADVRTCENSFPTKPSVLTPRNEEFIKLCDIALSISRIAEEN
;
A
#
# COMPACT_ATOMS: atom_id res chain seq x y z
N MET A 1 19.38 -0.45 -10.14
CA MET A 1 18.51 0.73 -9.83
C MET A 1 17.24 0.83 -10.68
N GLY A 2 17.28 0.71 -12.03
CA GLY A 2 16.07 0.88 -12.87
C GLY A 2 14.90 -0.07 -12.54
N LEU A 3 15.18 -1.34 -12.29
CA LEU A 3 14.16 -2.32 -11.88
C LEU A 3 13.54 -2.00 -10.50
N ALA A 4 14.33 -1.53 -9.54
CA ALA A 4 13.84 -1.14 -8.21
C ALA A 4 12.83 0.03 -8.32
N LEU A 5 13.17 1.04 -9.14
CA LEU A 5 12.28 2.17 -9.40
C LEU A 5 10.96 1.75 -10.06
N VAL A 6 11.02 0.82 -11.03
CA VAL A 6 9.81 0.28 -11.68
C VAL A 6 8.96 -0.49 -10.68
N ALA A 7 9.56 -1.32 -9.82
CA ALA A 7 8.84 -2.09 -8.82
C ALA A 7 8.14 -1.19 -7.78
N LEU A 8 8.81 -0.16 -7.28
CA LEU A 8 8.21 0.81 -6.35
C LEU A 8 7.05 1.59 -6.99
N ARG A 9 7.20 2.00 -8.26
CA ARG A 9 6.11 2.66 -9.01
C ARG A 9 4.92 1.76 -9.24
N LEU A 10 5.15 0.47 -9.49
CA LEU A 10 4.06 -0.50 -9.63
C LEU A 10 3.27 -0.64 -8.31
N ALA A 11 3.96 -0.71 -7.17
CA ALA A 11 3.31 -0.74 -5.86
C ALA A 11 2.52 0.56 -5.59
N SER A 12 3.10 1.74 -5.88
CA SER A 12 2.43 3.05 -5.69
C SER A 12 1.18 3.19 -6.59
N SER A 13 1.27 2.76 -7.85
CA SER A 13 0.12 2.70 -8.75
C SER A 13 -0.97 1.77 -8.21
N ASN A 14 -0.60 0.60 -7.68
CA ASN A 14 -1.55 -0.35 -7.10
C ASN A 14 -2.26 0.23 -5.85
N ALA A 15 -1.54 0.93 -4.96
CA ALA A 15 -2.16 1.65 -3.84
C ALA A 15 -3.17 2.69 -4.33
N SER A 16 -2.84 3.45 -5.38
CA SER A 16 -3.73 4.45 -5.98
C SER A 16 -4.99 3.81 -6.57
N ASP A 17 -4.84 2.69 -7.31
CA ASP A 17 -5.97 1.95 -7.89
C ASP A 17 -6.89 1.35 -6.82
N ILE A 18 -6.33 0.88 -5.71
CA ILE A 18 -7.09 0.38 -4.57
C ILE A 18 -7.81 1.52 -3.86
N SER A 19 -7.15 2.67 -3.66
CA SER A 19 -7.78 3.88 -3.09
C SER A 19 -9.01 4.30 -3.89
N GLU A 20 -8.92 4.29 -5.22
CA GLU A 20 -10.05 4.63 -6.08
C GLU A 20 -11.16 3.56 -6.00
N SER A 21 -10.79 2.28 -5.93
CA SER A 21 -11.74 1.19 -5.71
C SER A 21 -12.48 1.33 -4.38
N ILE A 22 -11.80 1.77 -3.32
CA ILE A 22 -12.40 2.04 -2.01
C ILE A 22 -13.42 3.17 -2.09
N LYS A 23 -13.11 4.27 -2.80
CA LYS A 23 -14.09 5.36 -3.02
C LYS A 23 -15.34 4.89 -3.74
N VAL A 24 -15.20 4.02 -4.74
CA VAL A 24 -16.34 3.39 -5.43
C VAL A 24 -17.15 2.54 -4.44
N MET A 25 -16.48 1.68 -3.67
CA MET A 25 -17.15 0.87 -2.64
C MET A 25 -17.88 1.73 -1.61
N LEU A 26 -17.30 2.85 -1.16
CA LEU A 26 -17.95 3.78 -0.23
C LEU A 26 -19.25 4.37 -0.78
N ASN A 27 -19.30 4.67 -2.07
CA ASN A 27 -20.50 5.17 -2.74
C ASN A 27 -21.57 4.07 -2.92
N GLU A 28 -21.15 2.82 -3.06
CA GLU A 28 -22.04 1.67 -3.28
C GLU A 28 -22.50 0.99 -1.99
N THR A 29 -21.74 1.13 -0.89
CA THR A 29 -22.01 0.45 0.37
C THR A 29 -23.28 0.99 1.01
N SER A 30 -24.18 0.07 1.35
CA SER A 30 -25.46 0.38 1.99
C SER A 30 -25.28 1.13 3.31
N GLN A 31 -26.15 2.12 3.57
CA GLN A 31 -26.19 2.82 4.85
C GLN A 31 -26.53 1.90 6.04
N ASN A 32 -26.99 0.67 5.77
CA ASN A 32 -27.27 -0.33 6.80
C ASN A 32 -26.03 -1.13 7.24
N GLU A 33 -24.84 -0.84 6.68
CA GLU A 33 -23.57 -1.50 7.00
C GLU A 33 -22.53 -0.50 7.54
N PRO A 34 -22.81 0.24 8.64
CA PRO A 34 -21.97 1.34 9.11
C PRO A 34 -20.56 0.90 9.50
N ALA A 35 -20.40 -0.33 10.02
CA ALA A 35 -19.09 -0.86 10.37
C ALA A 35 -18.23 -1.18 9.13
N VAL A 36 -18.85 -1.56 8.00
CA VAL A 36 -18.15 -1.76 6.73
C VAL A 36 -17.77 -0.40 6.13
N GLN A 37 -18.67 0.58 6.18
CA GLN A 37 -18.37 1.94 5.73
C GLN A 37 -17.20 2.55 6.51
N GLN A 38 -17.19 2.42 7.84
CA GLN A 38 -16.07 2.90 8.66
C GLN A 38 -14.75 2.20 8.28
N GLY A 39 -14.77 0.87 8.14
CA GLY A 39 -13.58 0.12 7.70
C GLY A 39 -13.06 0.57 6.34
N LEU A 40 -13.96 0.88 5.38
CA LEU A 40 -13.59 1.44 4.09
C LEU A 40 -13.01 2.87 4.19
N PHE A 41 -13.58 3.74 5.04
CA PHE A 41 -13.03 5.09 5.26
C PHE A 41 -11.63 5.02 5.87
N ASP A 42 -11.46 4.24 6.94
CA ASP A 42 -10.17 4.06 7.59
C ASP A 42 -9.15 3.50 6.58
N CYS A 43 -9.55 2.50 5.79
CA CYS A 43 -8.69 1.96 4.74
C CYS A 43 -8.31 2.96 3.67
N LEU A 44 -9.19 3.91 3.31
CA LEU A 44 -8.86 4.93 2.33
C LEU A 44 -7.70 5.79 2.83
N ASP A 45 -7.75 6.21 4.10
CA ASP A 45 -6.70 7.02 4.72
C ASP A 45 -5.36 6.24 4.75
N GLU A 46 -5.40 4.98 5.20
CA GLU A 46 -4.22 4.10 5.24
C GLU A 46 -3.60 3.87 3.84
N TYR A 47 -4.41 3.74 2.78
CA TYR A 47 -3.90 3.59 1.41
C TYR A 47 -3.33 4.89 0.83
N LEU A 48 -3.85 6.05 1.24
CA LEU A 48 -3.28 7.35 0.86
C LEU A 48 -1.90 7.54 1.52
N ASP A 49 -1.77 7.18 2.81
CA ASP A 49 -0.50 7.20 3.53
C ASP A 49 0.50 6.21 2.94
N ALA A 50 0.07 4.97 2.66
CA ALA A 50 0.90 3.97 1.99
C ALA A 50 1.40 4.45 0.61
N SER A 51 0.55 5.13 -0.16
CA SER A 51 0.94 5.72 -1.45
C SER A 51 2.03 6.79 -1.28
N GLN A 52 1.87 7.71 -0.33
CA GLN A 52 2.84 8.75 -0.03
C GLN A 52 4.20 8.17 0.42
N GLN A 53 4.17 7.11 1.22
CA GLN A 53 5.40 6.43 1.67
C GLN A 53 6.11 5.69 0.53
N LEU A 54 5.38 5.16 -0.45
CA LEU A 54 5.98 4.60 -1.66
C LEU A 54 6.59 5.68 -2.55
N ASP A 55 5.99 6.87 -2.61
CA ASP A 55 6.58 8.03 -3.29
C ASP A 55 7.87 8.51 -2.58
N ASP A 56 7.89 8.50 -1.25
CA ASP A 56 9.10 8.76 -0.46
C ASP A 56 10.17 7.69 -0.70
N SER A 57 9.76 6.42 -0.85
CA SER A 57 10.66 5.31 -1.24
C SER A 57 11.24 5.52 -2.64
N ILE A 58 10.45 6.05 -3.57
CA ILE A 58 10.90 6.39 -4.93
C ILE A 58 11.95 7.52 -4.90
N ALA A 59 11.73 8.55 -4.09
CA ALA A 59 12.73 9.61 -3.90
C ALA A 59 14.02 9.05 -3.27
N ALA A 60 13.87 8.20 -2.25
CA ALA A 60 14.99 7.57 -1.54
C ALA A 60 15.83 6.66 -2.46
N ILE A 61 15.23 5.82 -3.30
CA ILE A 61 16.00 4.95 -4.21
C ILE A 61 16.78 5.77 -5.25
N ILE A 62 16.23 6.88 -5.73
CA ILE A 62 16.93 7.80 -6.65
C ILE A 62 18.15 8.42 -5.96
N ALA A 63 18.01 8.76 -4.68
CA ALA A 63 19.08 9.28 -3.83
C ALA A 63 20.04 8.20 -3.30
N LYS A 64 19.83 6.91 -3.63
CA LYS A 64 20.56 5.76 -3.08
C LYS A 64 20.49 5.65 -1.54
N ALA A 65 19.42 6.16 -0.95
CA ALA A 65 19.13 6.05 0.48
C ALA A 65 18.36 4.75 0.77
N TYR A 66 19.01 3.60 0.60
CA TYR A 66 18.35 2.28 0.69
C TYR A 66 17.71 2.00 2.05
N GLY A 67 18.30 2.49 3.14
CA GLY A 67 17.68 2.39 4.47
C GLY A 67 16.35 3.13 4.58
N ASP A 68 16.19 4.27 3.88
CA ASP A 68 14.92 5.00 3.82
C ASP A 68 13.91 4.26 2.92
N VAL A 69 14.36 3.61 1.84
CA VAL A 69 13.49 2.72 1.03
C VAL A 69 12.91 1.61 1.90
N GLU A 70 13.75 0.91 2.67
CA GLU A 70 13.29 -0.16 3.55
C GLU A 70 12.30 0.34 4.61
N LYS A 71 12.62 1.48 5.24
CA LYS A 71 11.76 2.11 6.24
C LYS A 71 10.37 2.42 5.67
N TRP A 72 10.32 3.11 4.52
CA TRP A 72 9.07 3.59 3.97
C TRP A 72 8.22 2.49 3.32
N VAL A 73 8.84 1.48 2.68
CA VAL A 73 8.09 0.31 2.19
C VAL A 73 7.50 -0.49 3.35
N HIS A 74 8.22 -0.66 4.47
CA HIS A 74 7.65 -1.32 5.65
C HIS A 74 6.52 -0.52 6.30
N ALA A 75 6.60 0.82 6.30
CA ALA A 75 5.50 1.67 6.73
C ALA A 75 4.26 1.43 5.87
N ALA A 76 4.41 1.39 4.54
CA ALA A 76 3.27 1.21 3.63
C ALA A 76 2.61 -0.17 3.82
N VAL A 77 3.40 -1.21 4.07
CA VAL A 77 2.89 -2.54 4.42
C VAL A 77 2.18 -2.54 5.78
N ALA A 78 2.66 -1.77 6.75
CA ALA A 78 2.03 -1.66 8.05
C ALA A 78 0.65 -0.97 7.96
N ASP A 79 0.55 0.11 7.20
CA ASP A 79 -0.69 0.85 6.98
C ASP A 79 -1.76 -0.04 6.32
N VAL A 80 -1.40 -0.80 5.29
CA VAL A 80 -2.34 -1.75 4.66
C VAL A 80 -2.75 -2.91 5.59
N ARG A 81 -1.90 -3.29 6.55
CA ARG A 81 -2.30 -4.22 7.62
C ARG A 81 -3.24 -3.56 8.63
N THR A 82 -3.06 -2.26 8.91
CA THR A 82 -4.00 -1.48 9.73
C THR A 82 -5.35 -1.40 9.04
N CYS A 83 -5.39 -1.10 7.73
CA CYS A 83 -6.59 -1.15 6.91
C CYS A 83 -7.36 -2.48 7.07
N GLU A 84 -6.70 -3.63 6.89
CA GLU A 84 -7.36 -4.94 7.09
C GLU A 84 -7.93 -5.10 8.51
N ASN A 85 -7.28 -4.51 9.50
CA ASN A 85 -7.71 -4.56 10.89
C ASN A 85 -8.86 -3.62 11.23
N SER A 86 -9.12 -2.59 10.41
CA SER A 86 -10.25 -1.66 10.57
C SER A 86 -11.60 -2.32 10.26
N PHE A 87 -11.61 -3.48 9.58
CA PHE A 87 -12.83 -4.22 9.33
C PHE A 87 -13.26 -5.10 10.52
N PRO A 88 -14.58 -5.20 10.79
CA PRO A 88 -15.10 -6.00 11.90
C PRO A 88 -14.98 -7.52 11.67
N THR A 89 -14.89 -7.95 10.41
CA THR A 89 -14.83 -9.36 10.02
C THR A 89 -13.70 -9.59 9.04
N LYS A 90 -13.03 -10.74 9.17
CA LYS A 90 -11.91 -11.17 8.33
C LYS A 90 -12.23 -12.52 7.65
N PRO A 91 -11.89 -12.70 6.36
CA PRO A 91 -11.32 -11.70 5.45
C PRO A 91 -12.31 -10.55 5.18
N SER A 92 -11.77 -9.34 5.09
CA SER A 92 -12.51 -8.16 4.63
C SER A 92 -12.77 -8.22 3.12
N VAL A 93 -13.57 -7.27 2.62
CA VAL A 93 -13.78 -7.07 1.17
C VAL A 93 -12.49 -6.64 0.44
N LEU A 94 -11.48 -6.17 1.18
CA LEU A 94 -10.19 -5.73 0.64
C LEU A 94 -9.06 -6.74 0.82
N THR A 95 -9.24 -7.84 1.57
CA THR A 95 -8.16 -8.81 1.84
C THR A 95 -7.38 -9.23 0.59
N PRO A 96 -8.02 -9.60 -0.54
CA PRO A 96 -7.26 -10.02 -1.73
C PRO A 96 -6.38 -8.90 -2.30
N ARG A 97 -6.86 -7.64 -2.25
CA ARG A 97 -6.14 -6.46 -2.73
C ARG A 97 -5.01 -6.08 -1.77
N ASN A 98 -5.26 -6.18 -0.46
CA ASN A 98 -4.26 -5.98 0.59
C ASN A 98 -3.09 -6.97 0.42
N GLU A 99 -3.38 -8.24 0.17
CA GLU A 99 -2.35 -9.26 -0.06
C GLU A 99 -1.56 -9.03 -1.35
N GLU A 100 -2.22 -8.57 -2.43
CA GLU A 100 -1.54 -8.23 -3.67
C GLU A 100 -0.60 -7.04 -3.49
N PHE A 101 -1.06 -5.97 -2.84
CA PHE A 101 -0.25 -4.80 -2.53
C PHE A 101 0.99 -5.16 -1.70
N ILE A 102 0.82 -5.97 -0.64
CA ILE A 102 1.93 -6.41 0.21
C ILE A 102 2.96 -7.20 -0.60
N LYS A 103 2.52 -8.09 -1.49
CA LYS A 103 3.45 -8.84 -2.38
C LYS A 103 4.23 -7.90 -3.30
N LEU A 104 3.60 -6.87 -3.84
CA LEU A 104 4.27 -5.87 -4.67
C LEU A 104 5.33 -5.09 -3.87
N CYS A 105 5.01 -4.70 -2.63
CA CYS A 105 5.94 -4.08 -1.71
C CYS A 105 7.15 -4.98 -1.39
N ASP A 106 6.89 -6.26 -1.08
CA ASP A 106 7.94 -7.24 -0.77
C ASP A 106 8.88 -7.48 -1.97
N ILE A 107 8.32 -7.51 -3.19
CA ILE A 107 9.09 -7.60 -4.44
C ILE A 107 9.95 -6.33 -4.61
N ALA A 108 9.36 -5.14 -4.45
CA ALA A 108 10.06 -3.88 -4.58
C ALA A 108 11.21 -3.76 -3.57
N LEU A 109 11.00 -4.19 -2.33
CA LEU A 109 12.01 -4.20 -1.29
C LEU A 109 13.15 -5.18 -1.62
N SER A 110 12.82 -6.38 -2.09
CA SER A 110 13.80 -7.38 -2.49
C SER A 110 14.68 -6.89 -3.65
N ILE A 111 14.09 -6.27 -4.67
CA ILE A 111 14.84 -5.69 -5.80
C ILE A 111 15.68 -4.49 -5.34
N SER A 112 15.19 -3.69 -4.40
CA SER A 112 15.92 -2.54 -3.84
C SER A 112 17.17 -2.98 -3.09
N ARG A 113 17.09 -4.06 -2.29
CA ARG A 113 18.25 -4.66 -1.61
C ARG A 113 19.29 -5.19 -2.60
N ILE A 114 18.87 -5.90 -3.65
CA ILE A 114 19.79 -6.35 -4.70
C ILE A 114 20.48 -5.16 -5.40
N ALA A 115 19.77 -4.04 -5.54
CA ALA A 115 20.32 -2.82 -6.12
C ALA A 115 21.26 -2.03 -5.18
N GLU A 116 21.32 -2.35 -3.88
CA GLU A 116 22.29 -1.80 -2.93
C GLU A 116 23.65 -2.51 -3.03
N GLU A 117 23.61 -3.81 -3.27
CA GLU A 117 24.80 -4.68 -3.36
C GLU A 117 25.62 -4.49 -4.66
N ASN A 118 25.13 -3.71 -5.62
CA ASN A 118 25.71 -3.48 -6.95
C ASN A 118 25.90 -1.99 -7.27
#